data_AF-A0A516GDP8-F1
#
_entry.id   AF-A0A516GDP8-F1
#
_cell.length_a   1.000
_cell.length_b   1.000
_cell.length_c   1.000
_cell.angle_alpha   90.00
_cell.angle_beta   90.00
_cell.angle_gamma   90.00
#
_symmetry.space_group_name_H-M   'P 1'
#
loop_
_entity.id
_entity.type
_entity.pdbx_description
1 polymer ?
#
loop_
_entity_poly.entity_id
_entity_poly.type
_entity_poly.pdbx_seq_one_letter_code
_entity_poly.pdbx_strand_id
1 'polypeptide(L)'
;MSDTAVLLLVLGILLAVVAVIAAIGGFIFWYHGRPSPEPTLTAGAQGPAAQIPTQQISVVHSSLPWLALGRYAVRGTLWVRPEGFAYTRFVRGPKHHPYENVSFVEPHPSRATALTIHLTSGWGIVVLTGTPQARHLALTELSRWCRVGPR
;
A
#
# COMPACT_ATOMS: atom_id res chain seq x y z
N MET A 1 -22.30 -27.27 39.31
CA MET A 1 -21.05 -26.49 39.18
C MET A 1 -21.15 -25.33 40.15
N SER A 2 -20.14 -25.06 40.97
CA SER A 2 -20.19 -23.96 41.94
C SER A 2 -20.11 -22.61 41.24
N ASP A 3 -20.84 -21.61 41.71
CA ASP A 3 -20.85 -20.25 41.15
C ASP A 3 -19.43 -19.65 41.02
N THR A 4 -18.54 -20.04 41.93
CA THR A 4 -17.11 -19.71 41.89
C THR A 4 -16.38 -20.25 40.68
N ALA A 5 -16.68 -21.48 40.23
CA ALA A 5 -16.06 -22.06 39.03
C ALA A 5 -16.52 -21.37 37.75
N VAL A 6 -17.80 -20.98 37.69
CA VAL A 6 -18.35 -20.20 36.57
C VAL A 6 -17.71 -18.82 36.52
N LEU A 7 -17.56 -18.16 37.67
CA LEU A 7 -16.97 -16.82 37.76
C LEU A 7 -15.48 -16.81 37.36
N LEU A 8 -14.70 -17.82 37.79
CA LEU A 8 -13.31 -17.99 37.35
C LEU A 8 -13.19 -18.24 35.85
N LEU A 9 -14.11 -19.01 35.27
CA LEU A 9 -14.14 -19.30 33.84
C LEU A 9 -14.45 -18.03 33.01
N VAL A 10 -15.45 -17.25 33.44
CA VAL A 10 -15.79 -15.97 32.80
C VAL A 10 -14.63 -14.98 32.89
N LEU A 11 -13.97 -14.88 34.06
CA LEU A 11 -12.81 -14.01 34.26
C LEU A 11 -11.63 -14.43 33.36
N GLY A 12 -11.38 -15.74 33.24
CA GLY A 12 -10.33 -16.28 32.37
C GLY A 12 -10.57 -15.97 30.89
N ILE A 13 -11.81 -16.10 30.42
CA ILE A 13 -12.19 -15.74 29.04
C ILE A 13 -11.99 -14.23 28.82
N LEU A 14 -12.45 -13.39 29.75
CA LEU A 14 -12.28 -11.93 29.66
C LEU A 14 -10.81 -11.54 29.58
N LEU A 15 -9.95 -12.10 30.45
CA LEU A 15 -8.51 -11.87 30.41
C LEU A 15 -7.88 -12.30 29.09
N ALA A 16 -8.26 -13.48 28.57
CA ALA A 16 -7.78 -13.97 27.28
C ALA A 16 -8.19 -13.04 26.13
N VAL A 17 -9.45 -12.59 26.10
CA VAL A 17 -9.96 -11.66 25.09
C VAL A 17 -9.20 -10.32 25.13
N VAL A 18 -9.00 -9.75 26.33
CA VAL A 18 -8.25 -8.50 26.49
C VAL A 18 -6.80 -8.65 26.04
N ALA A 19 -6.15 -9.76 26.40
CA ALA A 19 -4.77 -10.04 25.97
C ALA A 19 -4.66 -10.16 24.44
N VAL A 20 -5.62 -10.83 23.79
CA VAL A 20 -5.67 -10.94 22.33
C VAL A 20 -5.86 -9.58 21.66
N ILE A 21 -6.79 -8.75 22.15
CA ILE A 21 -7.01 -7.40 21.62
C ILE A 21 -5.75 -6.54 21.78
N ALA A 22 -5.10 -6.59 22.94
CA ALA A 22 -3.87 -5.85 23.20
C ALA A 22 -2.72 -6.33 22.30
N ALA A 23 -2.58 -7.64 22.08
CA ALA A 23 -1.57 -8.19 21.19
C ALA A 23 -1.78 -7.77 19.73
N ILE A 24 -3.02 -7.84 19.23
CA ILE A 24 -3.37 -7.39 17.88
C ILE A 24 -3.13 -5.89 17.74
N GLY A 25 -3.60 -5.09 18.70
CA GLY A 25 -3.40 -3.64 18.70
C GLY A 25 -1.92 -3.26 18.73
N GLY A 26 -1.13 -3.90 19.59
CA GLY A 26 0.32 -3.70 19.68
C GLY A 26 1.05 -4.08 18.39
N PHE A 27 0.66 -5.21 17.78
CA PHE A 27 1.21 -5.62 16.48
C PHE A 27 0.90 -4.61 15.37
N ILE A 28 -0.35 -4.14 15.28
CA ILE A 28 -0.76 -3.13 14.29
C ILE A 28 0.02 -1.83 14.51
N PHE A 29 0.07 -1.32 15.75
CA PHE A 29 0.79 -0.09 16.07
C PHE A 29 2.28 -0.19 15.71
N TRP A 30 2.95 -1.27 16.12
CA TRP A 30 4.35 -1.51 15.80
C TRP A 30 4.59 -1.70 14.30
N TYR A 31 3.72 -2.46 13.62
CA TYR A 31 3.84 -2.71 12.19
C TYR A 31 3.67 -1.43 11.37
N HIS A 32 2.75 -0.54 11.76
CA HIS A 32 2.55 0.74 11.06
C HIS A 32 3.53 1.83 11.51
N GLY A 33 4.09 1.75 12.72
CA GLY A 33 5.09 2.68 13.23
C GLY A 33 6.51 2.46 12.68
N ARG A 34 6.79 1.31 12.07
CA ARG A 34 8.11 1.04 11.45
C ARG A 34 8.39 2.01 10.30
N PRO A 35 9.53 2.74 10.31
CA PRO A 35 9.88 3.64 9.23
C PRO A 35 9.90 2.89 7.89
N SER A 36 9.39 3.55 6.85
CA SER A 36 9.55 3.07 5.48
C SER A 36 11.00 3.28 5.06
N PRO A 37 11.62 2.35 4.33
CA PRO A 37 12.90 2.62 3.69
C PRO A 37 12.76 3.84 2.76
N GLU A 38 13.88 4.54 2.55
CA GLU A 38 13.93 5.66 1.64
C GLU A 38 13.74 5.21 0.19
N PRO A 39 13.04 6.00 -0.64
CA PRO A 39 12.92 5.72 -2.06
C PRO A 39 14.29 5.89 -2.73
N THR A 40 14.65 4.97 -3.61
CA THR A 40 15.92 4.99 -4.34
C THR A 40 15.69 5.19 -5.83
N LEU A 41 16.53 6.01 -6.45
CA LEU A 41 16.58 6.17 -7.89
C LEU A 41 17.90 5.57 -8.38
N THR A 42 17.83 4.53 -9.20
CA THR A 42 19.02 3.90 -9.78
C THR A 42 19.10 4.29 -11.26
N ALA A 43 20.21 4.87 -11.68
CA ALA A 43 20.48 5.09 -13.10
C ALA A 43 20.72 3.73 -13.77
N GLY A 44 19.83 3.31 -14.66
CA GLY A 44 19.96 2.10 -15.45
C GLY A 44 20.35 2.42 -16.89
N ALA A 45 20.88 1.42 -17.61
CA ALA A 45 21.28 1.54 -19.02
C ALA A 45 20.12 1.95 -19.96
N GLN A 46 18.87 1.72 -19.55
CA GLN A 46 17.66 2.04 -20.32
C GLN A 46 16.92 3.28 -19.80
N GLY A 47 17.41 3.91 -18.73
CA GLY A 47 16.78 5.03 -18.05
C GLY A 47 16.75 4.87 -16.53
N PRO A 48 16.26 5.89 -15.79
CA PRO A 48 16.13 5.81 -14.35
C PRO A 48 15.10 4.75 -13.95
N ALA A 49 15.50 3.87 -13.03
CA ALA A 49 14.61 2.93 -12.36
C ALA A 49 14.39 3.42 -10.93
N ALA A 50 13.16 3.82 -10.61
CA ALA A 50 12.81 4.24 -9.27
C ALA A 50 12.22 3.08 -8.48
N GLN A 51 12.75 2.85 -7.29
CA GLN A 51 12.22 1.91 -6.32
C GLN A 51 11.60 2.70 -5.18
N ILE A 52 10.28 2.57 -5.03
CA ILE A 52 9.49 3.31 -4.05
C ILE A 52 8.92 2.28 -3.06
N PRO A 53 9.48 2.19 -1.85
CA PRO A 53 8.90 1.40 -0.78
C PRO A 53 7.51 1.93 -0.40
N THR A 54 6.58 1.02 -0.16
CA THR A 54 5.17 1.35 0.09
C THR A 54 4.72 0.76 1.41
N GLN A 55 3.88 1.51 2.12
CA GLN A 55 3.16 1.02 3.29
C GLN A 55 2.03 0.08 2.90
N GLN A 56 1.41 0.32 1.73
CA GLN A 56 0.31 -0.48 1.23
C GLN A 56 0.19 -0.38 -0.29
N ILE A 57 -0.09 -1.51 -0.94
CA ILE A 57 -0.52 -1.57 -2.34
C ILE A 57 -1.82 -2.38 -2.43
N SER A 58 -2.87 -1.75 -2.93
CA SER A 58 -4.19 -2.33 -3.09
C SER A 58 -4.62 -2.29 -4.55
N VAL A 59 -5.34 -3.32 -5.00
CA VAL A 59 -5.94 -3.35 -6.34
C VAL A 59 -7.44 -3.35 -6.18
N VAL A 60 -8.09 -2.36 -6.77
CA VAL A 60 -9.52 -2.08 -6.64
C VAL A 60 -10.09 -1.70 -8.00
N HIS A 61 -11.40 -1.62 -8.14
CA HIS A 61 -12.00 -1.06 -9.35
C HIS A 61 -11.73 0.45 -9.40
N SER A 62 -11.42 1.01 -10.57
CA SER A 62 -11.06 2.42 -10.74
C SER A 62 -12.17 3.40 -10.32
N SER A 63 -13.43 2.97 -10.33
CA SER A 63 -14.56 3.77 -9.85
C SER A 63 -14.70 3.79 -8.32
N LEU A 64 -14.02 2.90 -7.60
CA LEU A 64 -14.14 2.74 -6.14
C LEU A 64 -12.76 2.70 -5.46
N PRO A 65 -11.90 3.72 -5.65
CA PRO A 65 -10.55 3.75 -5.09
C PRO A 65 -10.54 3.76 -3.56
N TRP A 66 -11.59 4.29 -2.92
CA TRP A 66 -11.75 4.34 -1.47
C TRP A 66 -11.80 2.96 -0.80
N LEU A 67 -12.23 1.91 -1.54
CA LEU A 67 -12.24 0.53 -1.03
C LEU A 67 -10.82 0.00 -0.75
N ALA A 68 -9.80 0.60 -1.36
CA ALA A 68 -8.41 0.20 -1.16
C ALA A 68 -7.92 0.52 0.25
N LEU A 69 -8.51 1.53 0.90
CA LEU A 69 -8.09 2.00 2.22
C LEU A 69 -8.55 1.06 3.35
N GLY A 70 -9.64 0.30 3.12
CA GLY A 70 -10.19 -0.63 4.10
C GLY A 70 -9.78 -2.10 3.89
N ARG A 71 -9.23 -2.46 2.73
CA ARG A 71 -8.91 -3.86 2.38
C ARG A 71 -7.41 -4.07 2.23
N TYR A 72 -6.85 -4.87 3.15
CA TYR A 72 -5.52 -5.47 3.08
C TYR A 72 -4.36 -4.48 2.87
N ALA A 73 -3.86 -3.94 4.00
CA ALA A 73 -2.67 -3.10 4.04
C ALA A 73 -1.39 -3.94 4.03
N VAL A 74 -0.96 -4.31 2.83
CA VAL A 74 0.24 -5.13 2.66
C VAL A 74 1.38 -4.26 2.14
N ARG A 75 2.45 -4.16 2.93
CA ARG A 75 3.71 -3.51 2.51
C ARG A 75 4.22 -4.15 1.23
N GLY A 76 4.73 -3.31 0.35
CA GLY A 76 5.23 -3.72 -0.95
C GLY A 76 6.26 -2.73 -1.47
N THR A 77 6.64 -2.91 -2.72
CA THR A 77 7.49 -1.96 -3.42
C THR A 77 6.89 -1.70 -4.79
N LEU A 78 6.85 -0.42 -5.16
CA LEU A 78 6.54 0.03 -6.50
C LEU A 78 7.87 0.29 -7.22
N TRP A 79 8.07 -0.36 -8.36
CA TRP A 79 9.16 -0.06 -9.27
C TRP A 79 8.60 0.69 -10.48
N VAL A 80 9.21 1.81 -10.81
CA VAL A 80 8.91 2.59 -12.02
C VAL A 80 10.14 2.50 -12.90
N ARG A 81 9.98 1.96 -14.11
CA ARG A 81 11.08 1.67 -15.04
C ARG A 81 10.70 2.09 -16.47
N PRO A 82 11.63 2.21 -17.41
CA PRO A 82 11.32 2.57 -18.80
C PRO A 82 10.32 1.63 -19.49
N GLU A 83 10.39 0.33 -19.21
CA GLU A 83 9.51 -0.70 -19.81
C GLU A 83 8.08 -0.71 -19.23
N GLY A 84 7.86 -0.02 -18.10
CA GLY A 84 6.60 -0.03 -17.37
C GLY A 84 6.82 0.08 -15.87
N PHE A 85 5.74 -0.11 -15.12
CA PHE A 85 5.83 -0.18 -13.67
C PHE A 85 5.58 -1.61 -13.18
N ALA A 86 6.18 -1.97 -12.07
CA ALA A 86 5.92 -3.23 -11.40
C ALA A 86 5.61 -2.98 -9.94
N TYR A 87 4.85 -3.87 -9.32
CA TYR A 87 4.66 -3.81 -7.88
C TYR A 87 4.64 -5.19 -7.25
N THR A 88 5.05 -5.26 -5.99
CA THR A 88 4.95 -6.47 -5.17
C THR A 88 3.88 -6.31 -4.12
N ARG A 89 3.12 -7.37 -3.91
CA ARG A 89 2.28 -7.58 -2.73
C ARG A 89 2.86 -8.76 -1.97
N PHE A 90 2.93 -8.71 -0.65
CA PHE A 90 3.52 -9.78 0.18
C PHE A 90 3.01 -11.17 -0.26
N VAL A 91 3.93 -12.14 -0.35
CA VAL A 91 3.75 -13.53 -0.82
C VAL A 91 3.52 -13.70 -2.34
N ARG A 92 3.22 -12.65 -3.11
CA ARG A 92 3.13 -12.74 -4.58
C ARG A 92 4.31 -12.02 -5.23
N GLY A 93 4.93 -12.68 -6.21
CA GLY A 93 6.03 -12.10 -6.99
C GLY A 93 5.66 -10.77 -7.66
N PRO A 94 6.66 -10.04 -8.18
CA PRO A 94 6.43 -8.75 -8.83
C PRO A 94 5.46 -8.89 -10.00
N LYS A 95 4.39 -8.10 -9.99
CA LYS A 95 3.48 -7.99 -11.13
C LYS A 95 3.88 -6.79 -11.97
N HIS A 96 4.30 -7.05 -13.20
CA HIS A 96 4.66 -6.03 -14.17
C HIS A 96 3.44 -5.56 -14.96
N HIS A 97 3.40 -4.26 -15.26
CA HIS A 97 2.38 -3.58 -16.05
C HIS A 97 3.06 -2.60 -17.02
N PRO A 98 2.95 -2.82 -18.35
CA PRO A 98 3.43 -1.85 -19.33
C PRO A 98 2.62 -0.55 -19.26
N TYR A 99 3.23 0.56 -19.66
CA TYR A 99 2.57 1.88 -19.61
C TYR A 99 1.36 2.01 -20.54
N GLU A 100 1.29 1.21 -21.61
CA GLU A 100 0.13 1.09 -22.49
C GLU A 100 -1.15 0.68 -21.74
N ASN A 101 -0.99 -0.04 -20.62
CA ASN A 101 -2.11 -0.44 -19.77
C ASN A 101 -2.52 0.64 -18.76
N VAL A 102 -1.83 1.78 -18.71
CA VAL A 102 -2.12 2.89 -17.81
C VAL A 102 -2.98 3.91 -18.53
N SER A 103 -4.16 4.16 -17.98
CA SER A 103 -5.04 5.23 -18.46
C SER A 103 -4.61 6.59 -17.88
N PHE A 104 -4.37 6.65 -16.57
CA PHE A 104 -4.07 7.89 -15.86
C PHE A 104 -3.51 7.62 -14.47
N VAL A 105 -2.74 8.56 -13.90
CA VAL A 105 -2.26 8.51 -12.53
C VAL A 105 -2.75 9.72 -11.75
N GLU A 106 -3.38 9.47 -10.61
CA GLU A 106 -4.06 10.47 -9.80
C GLU A 106 -3.46 10.54 -8.39
N PRO A 107 -2.93 11.71 -7.95
CA PRO A 107 -2.56 11.89 -6.55
C PRO A 107 -3.83 11.95 -5.69
N HIS A 108 -3.82 11.28 -4.52
CA HIS A 108 -4.98 11.34 -3.64
C HIS A 108 -5.12 12.75 -3.02
N PRO A 109 -6.29 13.40 -3.08
CA PRO A 109 -6.43 14.81 -2.70
C PRO A 109 -6.22 15.03 -1.20
N SER A 110 -6.76 14.14 -0.35
CA SER A 110 -6.69 14.27 1.10
C SER A 110 -5.51 13.54 1.76
N ARG A 111 -4.70 12.80 1.00
CA ARG A 111 -3.64 11.96 1.57
C ARG A 111 -2.33 12.14 0.81
N ALA A 112 -1.42 12.89 1.44
CA ALA A 112 -0.14 13.28 0.86
C ALA A 112 0.80 12.10 0.52
N THR A 113 0.50 10.90 1.02
CA THR A 113 1.26 9.68 0.76
C THR A 113 0.57 8.72 -0.21
N ALA A 114 -0.62 9.05 -0.71
CA ALA A 114 -1.36 8.14 -1.59
C ALA A 114 -1.42 8.64 -3.03
N LEU A 115 -1.36 7.70 -3.95
CA LEU A 115 -1.65 7.88 -5.38
C LEU A 115 -2.42 6.66 -5.92
N THR A 116 -3.14 6.86 -7.01
CA THR A 116 -3.87 5.79 -7.71
C THR A 116 -3.41 5.72 -9.16
N ILE A 117 -3.00 4.54 -9.62
CA ILE A 117 -2.70 4.26 -11.02
C ILE A 117 -3.95 3.60 -11.62
N HIS A 118 -4.64 4.32 -12.50
CA HIS A 118 -5.81 3.82 -13.21
C HIS A 118 -5.37 3.05 -14.46
N LEU A 119 -5.86 1.82 -14.61
CA LEU A 119 -5.59 0.97 -15.75
C LEU A 119 -6.70 1.09 -16.80
N THR A 120 -6.35 0.85 -18.06
CA THR A 120 -7.28 0.80 -19.19
C THR A 120 -8.35 -0.30 -19.03
N SER A 121 -8.07 -1.33 -18.24
CA SER A 121 -9.00 -2.42 -17.92
C SER A 121 -10.10 -2.05 -16.91
N GLY A 122 -10.13 -0.81 -16.43
CA GLY A 122 -11.10 -0.36 -15.41
C GLY A 122 -10.68 -0.67 -13.96
N TRP A 123 -9.48 -1.23 -13.76
CA TRP A 123 -8.90 -1.47 -12.44
C TRP A 123 -7.97 -0.33 -12.02
N GLY A 124 -7.94 0.00 -10.73
CA GLY A 124 -7.05 0.96 -10.11
C GLY A 124 -6.08 0.29 -9.13
N ILE A 125 -4.83 0.74 -9.13
CA ILE A 125 -3.80 0.34 -8.18
C ILE A 125 -3.56 1.52 -7.25
N VAL A 126 -4.01 1.40 -6.00
CA VAL A 126 -3.81 2.42 -4.98
C VAL A 126 -2.52 2.11 -4.24
N VAL A 127 -1.62 3.08 -4.24
CA VAL A 127 -0.29 2.99 -3.66
C VAL A 127 -0.20 3.99 -2.52
N LEU A 128 0.03 3.49 -1.30
CA LEU A 128 0.35 4.29 -0.13
C LEU A 128 1.87 4.24 0.09
N THR A 129 2.55 5.33 -0.21
CA THR A 129 3.99 5.48 0.03
C THR A 129 4.28 5.67 1.52
N GLY A 130 5.55 5.49 1.91
CA GLY A 130 6.00 5.78 3.27
C GLY A 130 5.97 7.26 3.63
N THR A 131 6.23 8.14 2.66
CA THR A 131 6.39 9.58 2.87
C THR A 131 5.82 10.38 1.70
N PRO A 132 5.45 11.66 1.90
CA PRO A 132 5.03 12.56 0.81
C PRO A 132 6.10 12.74 -0.27
N GLN A 133 7.37 12.73 0.12
CA GLN A 133 8.53 12.80 -0.79
C GLN A 133 8.58 11.57 -1.70
N ALA A 134 8.34 10.38 -1.15
CA ALA A 134 8.27 9.15 -1.93
C ALA A 134 7.10 9.16 -2.92
N ARG A 135 5.95 9.75 -2.54
CA ARG A 135 4.83 9.98 -3.48
C ARG A 135 5.24 10.94 -4.59
N HIS A 136 5.90 12.05 -4.25
CA HIS A 136 6.34 13.02 -5.24
C HIS A 136 7.32 12.39 -6.24
N LEU A 137 8.32 11.65 -5.78
CA LEU A 137 9.23 10.92 -6.65
C LEU A 137 8.47 9.95 -7.58
N ALA A 138 7.53 9.18 -7.04
CA ALA A 138 6.70 8.28 -7.83
C ALA A 138 5.92 9.00 -8.94
N LEU A 139 5.30 10.14 -8.61
CA LEU A 139 4.54 10.95 -9.58
C LEU A 139 5.46 11.55 -10.64
N THR A 140 6.63 12.07 -10.24
CA THR A 140 7.62 12.62 -11.17
C THR A 140 8.10 11.56 -12.15
N GLU A 141 8.44 10.37 -11.68
CA GLU A 141 8.91 9.29 -12.55
C GLU A 141 7.80 8.71 -13.43
N LEU A 142 6.57 8.59 -12.91
CA LEU A 142 5.42 8.17 -13.71
C LEU A 142 5.02 9.21 -14.76
N SER A 143 5.18 10.51 -14.48
CA SER A 143 4.83 11.60 -15.41
C SER A 143 5.67 11.63 -16.68
N ARG A 144 6.84 10.96 -16.68
CA ARG A 144 7.68 10.80 -17.87
C ARG A 144 7.03 9.92 -18.93
N TRP A 145 6.13 9.02 -18.51
CA TRP A 145 5.61 7.95 -19.35
C TRP A 145 4.08 7.92 -19.43
N CYS A 146 3.40 8.50 -18.45
CA CYS A 146 1.95 8.48 -18.30
C CYS A 146 1.40 9.87 -17.99
N ARG A 147 0.10 10.07 -18.25
CA ARG A 147 -0.60 11.29 -17.83
C ARG A 147 -0.80 11.29 -16.31
N VAL A 148 -0.40 12.38 -15.66
CA VAL A 148 -0.51 12.58 -14.21
C VAL A 148 -1.27 13.88 -13.94
N GLY A 149 -2.24 13.86 -13.03
CA GLY A 149 -2.96 15.06 -12.62
C GLY A 149 -4.17 14.78 -11.72
N PRO A 150 -4.92 15.82 -11.31
CA PRO A 150 -6.30 15.65 -10.85
C PRO A 150 -7.18 15.22 -12.04
N ARG A 151 -8.15 14.35 -11.78
CA ARG A 151 -9.08 13.86 -12.81
C ARG A 151 -10.15 14.90 -13.15
#